data_AF-A0A960JK49-F1
#
_entry.id   AF-A0A960JK49-F1
#
_cell.length_a   1.000
_cell.length_b   1.000
_cell.length_c   1.000
_cell.angle_alpha   90.00
_cell.angle_beta   90.00
_cell.angle_gamma   90.00
#
_symmetry.space_group_name_H-M   'P 1'
#
loop_
_entity.id
_entity.type
_entity.pdbx_description
1 polymer ?
#
loop_
_entity_poly.entity_id
_entity_poly.type
_entity_poly.pdbx_seq_one_letter_code
_entity_poly.pdbx_strand_id
1 'polypeptide(L)'
;MAYKNVCKSVGIPAAAVRHDRPGIILEILRQMDEPLRNEMLRLRFVNRDQFDERMKIYRSENPERVSALMPNHDAGGTSPGIERFVAEVIRNPSLIAVPPRPEGFPINVAVQTYPGRYRSDISLEGRAADVYFQFNDPRERIFGDWLFDHCVQNCAKYQIQVVIFGSRQWGSEENGGRIMRRISGDHFDHVHIEMNCGGANPR
;
A
#
# COMPACT_ATOMS: atom_id res chain seq x y z
N MET A 1 -15.49 13.88 1.44
CA MET A 1 -15.99 15.24 1.72
C MET A 1 -15.31 15.93 2.91
N ALA A 2 -14.84 15.22 3.95
CA ALA A 2 -14.23 15.83 5.14
C ALA A 2 -12.88 16.56 4.91
N TYR A 3 -12.06 16.10 3.96
CA TYR A 3 -10.67 16.57 3.75
C TYR A 3 -10.54 18.04 3.33
N LYS A 4 -11.39 18.50 2.41
CA LYS A 4 -11.37 19.88 1.92
C LYS A 4 -11.67 20.89 3.03
N ASN A 5 -12.47 20.49 4.02
CA ASN A 5 -12.81 21.36 5.15
C ASN A 5 -11.65 21.50 6.14
N VAL A 6 -10.88 20.43 6.36
CA VAL A 6 -9.67 20.46 7.21
C VAL A 6 -8.56 21.29 6.56
N CYS A 7 -8.30 21.13 5.25
CA CYS A 7 -7.31 21.97 4.56
C CYS A 7 -7.70 23.46 4.57
N LYS A 8 -9.00 23.74 4.42
CA LYS A 8 -9.54 25.10 4.48
C LYS A 8 -9.40 25.73 5.88
N SER A 9 -9.57 24.95 6.95
CA SER A 9 -9.44 25.46 8.32
C SER A 9 -8.00 25.80 8.71
N VAL A 10 -7.00 25.28 7.98
CA VAL A 10 -5.57 25.53 8.25
C VAL A 10 -4.90 26.42 7.20
N GLY A 11 -5.68 27.07 6.33
CA GLY A 11 -5.17 28.03 5.34
C GLY A 11 -4.38 27.41 4.17
N ILE A 12 -4.55 26.11 3.91
CA ILE A 12 -3.83 25.41 2.84
C ILE A 12 -4.73 25.38 1.58
N PRO A 13 -4.27 25.93 0.43
CA PRO A 13 -5.07 25.94 -0.79
C PRO A 13 -5.46 24.52 -1.20
N ALA A 14 -6.75 24.30 -1.49
CA ALA A 14 -7.23 22.98 -1.94
C ALA A 14 -6.50 22.46 -3.20
N ALA A 15 -5.90 23.36 -3.99
CA ALA A 15 -5.11 23.06 -5.17
C ALA A 15 -3.67 22.59 -4.87
N ALA A 16 -3.13 22.90 -3.68
CA ALA A 16 -1.81 22.40 -3.23
C ALA A 16 -1.87 20.91 -2.81
N VAL A 17 -3.08 20.35 -2.72
CA VAL A 17 -3.33 18.95 -2.36
C VAL A 17 -3.36 18.03 -3.57
N ARG A 18 -2.37 18.15 -4.43
CA ARG A 18 -2.03 17.06 -5.34
C ARG A 18 -1.00 16.21 -4.62
N HIS A 19 -1.23 14.91 -4.58
CA HIS A 19 -0.32 13.86 -4.11
C HIS A 19 -0.52 13.36 -2.67
N ASP A 20 -0.66 12.03 -2.64
CA ASP A 20 -0.37 11.05 -1.60
C ASP A 20 -1.33 10.85 -0.43
N ARG A 21 -1.73 9.58 -0.30
CA ARG A 21 -2.12 8.81 0.89
C ARG A 21 -2.94 9.54 1.97
N PRO A 22 -4.25 9.77 1.77
CA PRO A 22 -5.07 10.45 2.76
C PRO A 22 -5.47 9.60 3.97
N GLY A 23 -5.83 8.32 3.82
CA GLY A 23 -6.64 7.61 4.83
C GLY A 23 -6.11 7.63 6.27
N ILE A 24 -4.98 7.00 6.51
CA ILE A 24 -4.45 6.78 7.88
C ILE A 24 -3.77 8.03 8.44
N ILE A 25 -3.02 8.75 7.60
CA ILE A 25 -2.34 9.99 8.02
C ILE A 25 -3.36 11.01 8.48
N LEU A 26 -4.50 11.14 7.79
CA LEU A 26 -5.55 12.07 8.22
C LEU A 26 -6.18 11.72 9.54
N GLU A 27 -6.38 10.44 9.78
CA GLU A 27 -7.00 10.00 11.01
C GLU A 27 -6.03 10.18 12.19
N ILE A 28 -4.72 9.96 11.96
CA ILE A 28 -3.68 10.32 12.92
C ILE A 28 -3.66 11.83 13.19
N LEU A 29 -3.70 12.65 12.14
CA LEU A 29 -3.73 14.11 12.25
C LEU A 29 -4.97 14.59 13.02
N ARG A 30 -6.12 13.93 12.88
CA ARG A 30 -7.35 14.27 13.61
C ARG A 30 -7.26 14.04 15.12
N GLN A 31 -6.41 13.12 15.56
CA GLN A 31 -6.19 12.84 16.98
C GLN A 31 -5.13 13.73 17.62
N MET A 32 -4.37 14.49 16.82
CA MET A 32 -3.45 15.49 17.33
C MET A 32 -4.20 16.71 17.84
N ASP A 33 -3.64 17.36 18.86
CA ASP A 33 -4.06 18.71 19.23
C ASP A 33 -3.89 19.68 18.05
N GLU A 34 -4.65 20.75 18.08
CA GLU A 34 -4.72 21.70 16.96
C GLU A 34 -3.36 22.33 16.59
N PRO A 35 -2.53 22.79 17.54
CA PRO A 35 -1.18 23.28 17.23
C PRO A 35 -0.33 22.26 16.46
N LEU A 36 -0.22 21.03 16.98
CA LEU A 36 0.60 19.99 16.37
C LEU A 36 0.03 19.55 15.02
N ARG A 37 -1.29 19.36 14.92
CA ARG A 37 -1.97 19.03 13.65
C ARG A 37 -1.66 20.05 12.56
N ASN A 38 -1.72 21.35 12.89
CA ASN A 38 -1.50 22.43 11.94
C ASN A 38 -0.04 22.49 11.48
N GLU A 39 0.90 22.26 12.38
CA GLU A 39 2.31 22.13 12.04
C GLU A 39 2.57 20.92 11.13
N MET A 40 2.02 19.76 11.47
CA MET A 40 2.17 18.54 10.66
C MET A 40 1.54 18.69 9.28
N LEU A 41 0.37 19.34 9.18
CA LEU A 41 -0.24 19.67 7.90
C LEU A 41 0.67 20.59 7.09
N ARG A 42 1.23 21.66 7.68
CA ARG A 42 2.16 22.56 6.99
C ARG A 42 3.41 21.82 6.50
N LEU A 43 4.05 21.01 7.35
CA LEU A 43 5.25 20.25 6.99
C LEU A 43 4.96 19.30 5.83
N ARG A 44 3.81 18.61 5.83
CA ARG A 44 3.43 17.69 4.75
C ARG A 44 3.51 18.31 3.35
N PHE A 45 3.16 19.58 3.20
CA PHE A 45 3.14 20.25 1.90
C PHE A 45 4.40 21.05 1.58
N VAL A 46 5.18 21.44 2.59
CA VAL A 46 6.34 22.33 2.41
C VAL A 46 7.66 21.56 2.50
N ASN A 47 7.73 20.51 3.30
CA ASN A 47 8.94 19.71 3.52
C ASN A 47 8.57 18.27 3.95
N ARG A 48 8.45 17.38 2.96
CA ARG A 48 8.03 15.98 3.17
C ARG A 48 8.98 15.21 4.08
N ASP A 49 10.28 15.40 3.95
CA ASP A 49 11.27 14.67 4.76
C ASP A 49 11.13 15.04 6.24
N GLN A 50 10.94 16.34 6.55
CA GLN A 50 10.66 16.80 7.91
C GLN A 50 9.30 16.32 8.42
N PHE A 51 8.29 16.22 7.54
CA PHE A 51 7.01 15.62 7.91
C PHE A 51 7.17 14.15 8.31
N ASP A 52 7.92 13.37 7.52
CA ASP A 52 8.14 11.95 7.77
C ASP A 52 8.95 11.72 9.05
N GLU A 53 10.01 12.50 9.29
CA GLU A 53 10.76 12.47 10.55
C GLU A 53 9.87 12.81 11.75
N ARG A 54 9.01 13.82 11.63
CA ARG A 54 8.17 14.27 12.74
C ARG A 54 6.98 13.35 13.00
N MET A 55 6.44 12.72 11.95
CA MET A 55 5.48 11.63 12.08
C MET A 55 6.11 10.43 12.79
N LYS A 56 7.38 10.11 12.51
CA LYS A 56 8.11 9.03 13.19
C LYS A 56 8.24 9.31 14.69
N ILE A 57 8.60 10.54 15.06
CA ILE A 57 8.67 10.98 16.48
C ILE A 57 7.28 10.88 17.12
N TYR A 58 6.25 11.46 16.51
CA TYR A 58 4.89 11.42 17.07
C TYR A 58 4.38 9.99 17.31
N ARG A 59 4.63 9.08 16.36
CA ARG A 59 4.27 7.66 16.48
C ARG A 59 5.01 6.97 17.62
N SER A 60 6.26 7.36 17.89
CA SER A 60 7.04 6.81 18.99
C SER A 60 6.55 7.29 20.37
N GLU A 61 6.06 8.53 20.44
CA GLU A 61 5.57 9.16 21.67
C GLU A 61 4.10 8.82 21.98
N ASN A 62 3.30 8.50 20.95
CA ASN A 62 1.87 8.23 21.07
C ASN A 62 1.46 6.85 20.52
N PRO A 63 2.13 5.76 20.92
CA PRO A 63 1.94 4.44 20.32
C PRO A 63 0.50 3.93 20.46
N GLU A 64 -0.14 4.15 21.61
CA GLU A 64 -1.51 3.68 21.91
C GLU A 64 -2.56 4.35 21.01
N ARG A 65 -2.40 5.66 20.75
CA ARG A 65 -3.33 6.44 19.91
C ARG A 65 -3.22 6.01 18.45
N VAL A 66 -2.00 5.81 17.98
CA VAL A 66 -1.73 5.32 16.62
C VAL A 66 -2.22 3.88 16.46
N SER A 67 -1.99 3.02 17.45
CA SER A 67 -2.47 1.62 17.49
C SER A 67 -4.00 1.52 17.51
N ALA A 68 -4.71 2.44 18.16
CA ALA A 68 -6.18 2.48 18.13
C ALA A 68 -6.75 2.85 16.76
N LEU A 69 -6.01 3.63 15.97
CA LEU A 69 -6.37 4.03 14.59
C LEU A 69 -5.96 3.02 13.53
N MET A 70 -4.95 2.24 13.85
CA MET A 70 -4.43 1.16 13.03
C MET A 70 -4.73 -0.13 13.80
N PRO A 71 -5.99 -0.63 13.77
CA PRO A 71 -6.36 -1.80 14.56
C PRO A 71 -5.30 -2.86 14.35
N ASN A 72 -4.59 -3.18 15.44
CA ASN A 72 -3.37 -3.97 15.41
C ASN A 72 -3.59 -5.18 14.50
N HIS A 73 -2.92 -5.20 13.36
CA HIS A 73 -2.56 -6.47 12.77
C HIS A 73 -1.22 -6.88 13.40
N ASP A 74 -1.28 -7.17 14.70
CA ASP A 74 -0.18 -7.75 15.47
C ASP A 74 -0.41 -9.27 15.53
N ALA A 75 -0.58 -9.88 14.34
CA ALA A 75 -0.97 -11.29 14.24
C ALA A 75 0.21 -12.26 14.36
N GLY A 76 1.45 -11.77 14.42
CA GLY A 76 2.64 -12.62 14.30
C GLY A 76 2.74 -13.35 12.95
N GLY A 77 1.96 -12.93 11.94
CA GLY A 77 1.80 -13.61 10.65
C GLY A 77 1.15 -12.72 9.58
N THR A 78 0.82 -13.32 8.44
CA THR A 78 0.16 -12.69 7.28
C THR A 78 -1.25 -12.22 7.61
N SER A 79 -1.75 -11.16 6.97
CA SER A 79 -3.14 -10.74 7.16
C SER A 79 -4.16 -11.64 6.43
N PRO A 80 -5.37 -11.83 6.98
CA PRO A 80 -6.43 -12.63 6.33
C PRO A 80 -6.74 -12.17 4.90
N GLY A 81 -6.65 -10.86 4.67
CA GLY A 81 -6.74 -10.26 3.34
C GLY A 81 -5.71 -10.78 2.33
N ILE A 82 -4.43 -10.79 2.73
CA ILE A 82 -3.36 -11.30 1.89
C ILE A 82 -3.52 -12.80 1.68
N GLU A 83 -3.88 -13.57 2.71
CA GLU A 83 -4.14 -15.01 2.58
C GLU A 83 -5.27 -15.29 1.57
N ARG A 84 -6.36 -14.53 1.67
CA ARG A 84 -7.48 -14.59 0.73
C ARG A 84 -7.03 -14.27 -0.69
N PHE A 85 -6.25 -13.21 -0.90
CA PHE A 85 -5.76 -12.86 -2.23
C PHE A 85 -4.84 -13.94 -2.80
N VAL A 86 -3.92 -14.47 -2.00
CA VAL A 86 -3.04 -15.57 -2.43
C VAL A 86 -3.87 -16.80 -2.81
N ALA A 87 -4.86 -17.16 -2.02
CA ALA A 87 -5.76 -18.27 -2.33
C ALA A 87 -6.57 -18.03 -3.62
N GLU A 88 -7.23 -16.87 -3.74
CA GLU A 88 -8.15 -16.55 -4.83
C GLU A 88 -7.48 -16.16 -6.14
N VAL A 89 -6.24 -15.66 -6.14
CA VAL A 89 -5.60 -15.10 -7.34
C VAL A 89 -4.38 -15.93 -7.75
N ILE A 90 -3.57 -16.34 -6.78
CA ILE A 90 -2.31 -17.02 -7.05
C ILE A 90 -2.51 -18.53 -7.12
N ARG A 91 -3.21 -19.11 -6.14
CA ARG A 91 -3.37 -20.57 -6.04
C ARG A 91 -4.56 -21.09 -6.84
N ASN A 92 -5.71 -20.41 -6.77
CA ASN A 92 -6.94 -20.85 -7.42
C ASN A 92 -7.73 -19.70 -8.06
N PRO A 93 -7.18 -19.05 -9.11
CA PRO A 93 -7.87 -17.97 -9.80
C PRO A 93 -9.15 -18.43 -10.45
N SER A 94 -10.22 -17.69 -10.15
CA SER A 94 -11.47 -17.76 -10.90
C SER A 94 -11.20 -17.60 -12.40
N LEU A 95 -11.86 -18.41 -13.21
CA LEU A 95 -11.81 -18.35 -14.68
C LEU A 95 -12.26 -16.99 -15.24
N ILE A 96 -12.91 -16.16 -14.43
CA ILE A 96 -13.41 -14.82 -14.77
C ILE A 96 -12.43 -13.73 -14.30
N ALA A 97 -11.15 -14.06 -14.11
CA ALA A 97 -10.14 -13.05 -13.79
C ALA A 97 -10.03 -12.02 -14.93
N VAL A 98 -9.95 -10.73 -14.57
CA VAL A 98 -9.76 -9.61 -15.50
C VAL A 98 -8.47 -8.90 -15.10
N PRO A 99 -7.40 -8.93 -15.92
CA PRO A 99 -7.31 -9.62 -17.21
C PRO A 99 -7.28 -11.16 -17.05
N PRO A 100 -7.64 -11.93 -18.10
CA PRO A 100 -7.59 -13.39 -18.07
C PRO A 100 -6.18 -13.88 -17.73
N ARG A 101 -6.10 -14.92 -16.90
CA ARG A 101 -4.81 -15.51 -16.52
C ARG A 101 -4.12 -16.10 -17.75
N PRO A 102 -2.82 -15.83 -17.96
CA PRO A 102 -2.08 -16.41 -19.07
C PRO A 102 -2.00 -17.93 -18.93
N GLU A 103 -2.00 -18.62 -20.06
CA GLU A 103 -1.82 -20.06 -20.12
C GLU A 103 -0.46 -20.47 -19.54
N GLY A 104 -0.45 -21.58 -18.80
CA GLY A 104 0.78 -22.11 -18.22
C GLY A 104 1.31 -21.33 -17.02
N PHE A 105 0.51 -20.46 -16.40
CA PHE A 105 0.87 -19.83 -15.13
C PHE A 105 1.20 -20.89 -14.07
N PRO A 106 2.32 -20.78 -13.35
CA PRO A 106 2.79 -21.82 -12.45
C PRO A 106 1.88 -22.03 -11.24
N ILE A 107 1.54 -23.29 -10.98
CA ILE A 107 0.71 -23.71 -9.84
C ILE A 107 1.47 -23.52 -8.51
N ASN A 108 2.79 -23.76 -8.53
CA ASN A 108 3.66 -23.74 -7.36
C ASN A 108 4.56 -22.50 -7.29
N VAL A 109 4.06 -21.34 -7.71
CA VAL A 109 4.84 -20.10 -7.57
C VAL A 109 5.20 -19.85 -6.11
N ALA A 110 6.44 -19.41 -5.85
CA ALA A 110 6.87 -19.02 -4.53
C ALA A 110 6.18 -17.71 -4.13
N VAL A 111 5.66 -17.68 -2.91
CA VAL A 111 5.02 -16.49 -2.33
C VAL A 111 5.64 -16.28 -0.97
N GLN A 112 6.17 -15.08 -0.74
CA GLN A 112 6.63 -14.66 0.57
C GLN A 112 5.67 -13.61 1.13
N THR A 113 5.30 -13.79 2.39
CA THR A 113 4.52 -12.82 3.14
C THR A 113 5.32 -12.38 4.34
N TYR A 114 5.09 -11.17 4.79
CA TYR A 114 5.94 -10.53 5.78
C TYR A 114 5.25 -10.50 7.15
N PRO A 115 5.80 -11.12 8.21
CA PRO A 115 5.29 -10.95 9.55
C PRO A 115 5.63 -9.54 10.02
N GLY A 116 4.63 -8.84 10.54
CA GLY A 116 4.84 -7.49 11.02
C GLY A 116 5.83 -7.40 12.17
N ARG A 117 7.06 -6.89 11.94
CA ARG A 117 8.11 -6.90 12.96
C ARG A 117 8.51 -5.54 13.53
N TYR A 118 8.14 -4.40 12.93
CA TYR A 118 8.39 -3.06 13.49
C TYR A 118 7.37 -2.00 13.04
N ARG A 119 7.05 -1.05 13.94
CA ARG A 119 5.96 -0.05 13.89
C ARG A 119 6.08 1.07 12.85
N SER A 120 6.71 0.88 11.70
CA SER A 120 6.89 1.99 10.74
C SER A 120 6.91 1.65 9.25
N ASP A 121 6.80 0.39 8.87
CA ASP A 121 6.85 -0.03 7.46
C ASP A 121 5.62 -0.90 7.12
N ILE A 122 5.01 -0.70 5.96
CA ILE A 122 3.77 -1.38 5.55
C ILE A 122 4.00 -2.88 5.35
N SER A 123 5.21 -3.26 4.90
CA SER A 123 5.66 -4.65 4.86
C SER A 123 5.65 -5.28 6.27
N LEU A 124 5.69 -4.46 7.32
CA LEU A 124 5.71 -4.88 8.71
C LEU A 124 4.34 -4.78 9.39
N GLU A 125 3.24 -4.75 8.64
CA GLU A 125 1.88 -4.87 9.16
C GLU A 125 1.19 -6.19 8.73
N GLY A 126 1.92 -7.10 8.06
CA GLY A 126 1.32 -8.32 7.50
C GLY A 126 0.48 -8.11 6.24
N ARG A 127 0.49 -6.89 5.68
CA ARG A 127 -0.37 -6.46 4.56
C ARG A 127 0.29 -6.50 3.20
N ALA A 128 1.43 -7.18 3.10
CA ALA A 128 2.21 -7.27 1.87
C ALA A 128 2.54 -8.72 1.51
N ALA A 129 2.65 -8.95 0.20
CA ALA A 129 3.09 -10.22 -0.36
C ALA A 129 3.99 -10.00 -1.56
N ASP A 130 5.02 -10.83 -1.66
CA ASP A 130 5.89 -10.93 -2.82
C ASP A 130 5.61 -12.25 -3.54
N VAL A 131 5.33 -12.15 -4.83
CA VAL A 131 5.14 -13.32 -5.70
C VAL A 131 6.30 -13.37 -6.68
N TYR A 132 7.12 -14.42 -6.59
CA TYR A 132 8.41 -14.47 -7.29
C TYR A 132 8.25 -14.82 -8.77
N PHE A 133 8.72 -13.91 -9.62
CA PHE A 133 8.81 -14.02 -11.07
C PHE A 133 10.04 -13.22 -11.54
N GLN A 134 10.93 -13.86 -12.28
CA GLN A 134 12.12 -13.24 -12.83
C GLN A 134 11.74 -12.36 -14.02
N PHE A 135 11.88 -11.04 -13.87
CA PHE A 135 11.61 -10.06 -14.93
C PHE A 135 12.50 -10.25 -16.16
N ASN A 136 13.71 -10.79 -15.96
CA ASN A 136 14.66 -11.05 -17.04
C ASN A 136 14.37 -12.35 -17.80
N ASP A 137 13.53 -13.25 -17.26
CA ASP A 137 13.01 -14.40 -17.99
C ASP A 137 11.76 -13.97 -18.77
N PRO A 138 11.76 -14.05 -20.11
CA PRO A 138 10.61 -13.62 -20.91
C PRO A 138 9.29 -14.32 -20.57
N ARG A 139 9.35 -15.59 -20.14
CA ARG A 139 8.16 -16.36 -19.78
C ARG A 139 7.64 -15.94 -18.42
N GLU A 140 8.51 -15.82 -17.42
CA GLU A 140 8.10 -15.40 -16.08
C GLU A 140 7.67 -13.94 -16.05
N ARG A 141 8.29 -13.08 -16.86
CA ARG A 141 7.88 -11.69 -17.04
C ARG A 141 6.44 -11.57 -17.49
N ILE A 142 5.94 -12.42 -18.38
CA ILE A 142 4.53 -12.41 -18.79
C ILE A 142 3.60 -12.65 -17.59
N PHE A 143 3.97 -13.57 -16.69
CA PHE A 143 3.20 -13.88 -15.49
C PHE A 143 3.23 -12.73 -14.48
N GLY A 144 4.40 -12.14 -14.25
CA GLY A 144 4.53 -10.96 -13.39
C GLY A 144 3.83 -9.73 -13.98
N ASP A 145 3.89 -9.55 -15.30
CA ASP A 145 3.21 -8.44 -15.98
C ASP A 145 1.69 -8.58 -15.87
N TRP A 146 1.16 -9.79 -16.07
CA TRP A 146 -0.25 -10.08 -15.83
C TRP A 146 -0.66 -9.84 -14.38
N LEU A 147 0.13 -10.30 -13.41
CA LEU A 147 -0.22 -10.17 -11.99
C LEU A 147 -0.27 -8.69 -11.58
N PHE A 148 0.69 -7.89 -12.06
CA PHE A 148 0.67 -6.43 -11.88
C PHE A 148 -0.64 -5.84 -12.42
N ASP A 149 -1.01 -6.14 -13.67
CA ASP A 149 -2.20 -5.58 -14.31
C ASP A 149 -3.49 -6.06 -13.61
N HIS A 150 -3.53 -7.31 -13.15
CA HIS A 150 -4.64 -7.85 -12.36
C HIS A 150 -4.81 -7.09 -11.04
N CYS A 151 -3.72 -6.82 -10.33
CA CYS A 151 -3.75 -6.04 -9.09
C CYS A 151 -4.28 -4.61 -9.33
N VAL A 152 -3.86 -3.96 -10.41
CA VAL A 152 -4.33 -2.61 -10.77
C VAL A 152 -5.82 -2.62 -11.10
N GLN A 153 -6.28 -3.57 -11.93
CA GLN A 153 -7.69 -3.64 -12.37
C GLN A 153 -8.65 -4.05 -11.25
N ASN A 154 -8.20 -4.89 -10.31
CA ASN A 154 -9.00 -5.40 -9.21
C ASN A 154 -8.68 -4.71 -7.88
N CYS A 155 -8.04 -3.54 -7.93
CA CYS A 155 -7.56 -2.87 -6.74
C CYS A 155 -8.68 -2.53 -5.76
N ALA A 156 -9.88 -2.19 -6.23
CA ALA A 156 -11.03 -1.94 -5.36
C ALA A 156 -11.54 -3.22 -4.68
N LYS A 157 -11.52 -4.37 -5.37
CA LYS A 157 -12.00 -5.66 -4.85
C LYS A 157 -11.16 -6.13 -3.67
N TYR A 158 -9.84 -6.08 -3.82
CA TYR A 158 -8.88 -6.56 -2.80
C TYR A 158 -8.30 -5.43 -1.95
N GLN A 159 -8.77 -4.19 -2.19
CA GLN A 159 -8.28 -2.97 -1.57
C GLN A 159 -6.75 -2.82 -1.62
N ILE A 160 -6.18 -3.13 -2.79
CA ILE A 160 -4.74 -3.00 -3.08
C ILE A 160 -4.38 -1.52 -3.10
N GLN A 161 -3.30 -1.17 -2.41
CA GLN A 161 -2.79 0.19 -2.33
C GLN A 161 -1.53 0.41 -3.16
N VAL A 162 -0.67 -0.60 -3.31
CA VAL A 162 0.57 -0.51 -4.08
C VAL A 162 0.81 -1.84 -4.79
N VAL A 163 1.31 -1.78 -6.03
CA VAL A 163 1.91 -2.92 -6.72
C VAL A 163 3.17 -2.47 -7.47
N ILE A 164 4.23 -3.28 -7.42
CA ILE A 164 5.52 -2.99 -8.06
C ILE A 164 6.01 -4.24 -8.80
N PHE A 165 6.48 -4.08 -10.04
CA PHE A 165 7.16 -5.13 -10.78
C PHE A 165 8.12 -4.56 -11.83
N GLY A 166 9.39 -4.99 -11.79
CA GLY A 166 10.46 -4.45 -12.61
C GLY A 166 10.57 -2.93 -12.46
N SER A 167 10.50 -2.21 -13.58
CA SER A 167 10.54 -0.73 -13.58
C SER A 167 9.17 -0.07 -13.44
N ARG A 168 8.12 -0.80 -13.01
CA ARG A 168 6.74 -0.28 -12.92
C ARG A 168 6.28 -0.24 -11.48
N GLN A 169 5.63 0.85 -11.09
CA GLN A 169 4.94 1.00 -9.82
C GLN A 169 3.56 1.60 -10.07
N TRP A 170 2.57 1.06 -9.41
CA TRP A 170 1.25 1.64 -9.30
C TRP A 170 0.88 1.80 -7.82
N GLY A 171 0.21 2.90 -7.50
CA GLY A 171 -0.36 3.09 -6.17
C GLY A 171 -1.75 3.71 -6.28
N SER A 172 -2.72 3.22 -5.50
CA SER A 172 -4.11 3.67 -5.56
C SER A 172 -4.26 5.13 -5.12
N GLU A 173 -3.45 5.56 -4.15
CA GLU A 173 -3.44 6.91 -3.60
C GLU A 173 -2.22 7.72 -4.05
N GLU A 174 -1.23 7.07 -4.68
CA GLU A 174 -0.04 7.70 -5.25
C GLU A 174 -0.25 8.00 -6.73
N ASN A 175 0.28 9.12 -7.21
CA ASN A 175 0.27 9.46 -8.64
C ASN A 175 -1.13 9.45 -9.31
N GLY A 176 -2.20 9.54 -8.51
CA GLY A 176 -3.59 9.49 -8.97
C GLY A 176 -4.00 8.14 -9.57
N GLY A 177 -3.43 7.02 -9.10
CA GLY A 177 -3.75 5.69 -9.64
C GLY A 177 -3.10 5.43 -11.00
N ARG A 178 -2.03 6.13 -11.33
CA ARG A 178 -1.29 5.96 -12.60
C ARG A 178 -0.08 5.06 -12.40
N ILE A 179 0.23 4.28 -13.43
CA ILE A 179 1.46 3.51 -13.50
C ILE A 179 2.62 4.48 -13.75
N MET A 180 3.60 4.45 -12.87
CA MET A 180 4.81 5.25 -12.96
C MET A 180 6.03 4.36 -13.24
N ARG A 181 7.02 4.96 -13.90
CA ARG A 181 8.33 4.34 -14.03
C ARG A 181 9.08 4.46 -12.71
N ARG A 182 9.54 3.33 -12.18
CA ARG A 182 10.44 3.24 -11.02
C ARG A 182 11.87 3.06 -11.52
N ILE A 183 12.82 3.75 -10.88
CA ILE A 183 14.25 3.77 -11.26
C ILE A 183 15.09 2.85 -10.36
N SER A 184 14.53 2.34 -9.25
CA SER A 184 15.23 1.39 -8.38
C SER A 184 15.20 -0.04 -8.94
N GLY A 185 16.27 -0.79 -8.68
CA GLY A 185 16.49 -2.15 -9.19
C GLY A 185 16.00 -3.29 -8.28
N ASP A 186 15.16 -3.00 -7.30
CA ASP A 186 14.82 -3.85 -6.16
C ASP A 186 13.63 -4.81 -6.37
N HIS A 187 12.98 -4.82 -7.55
CA HIS A 187 11.76 -5.60 -7.81
C HIS A 187 11.78 -6.35 -9.15
N PHE A 188 12.97 -6.81 -9.57
CA PHE A 188 13.16 -7.53 -10.84
C PHE A 188 13.02 -9.06 -10.73
N ASP A 189 12.82 -9.58 -9.53
CA ASP A 189 12.68 -11.01 -9.24
C ASP A 189 11.33 -11.37 -8.57
N HIS A 190 10.50 -10.38 -8.28
CA HIS A 190 9.17 -10.57 -7.68
C HIS A 190 8.21 -9.41 -7.99
N VAL A 191 6.92 -9.70 -7.93
CA VAL A 191 5.84 -8.70 -7.88
C VAL A 191 5.54 -8.41 -6.42
N HIS A 192 5.76 -7.17 -5.98
CA HIS A 192 5.43 -6.70 -4.63
C HIS A 192 4.01 -6.13 -4.60
N ILE A 193 3.20 -6.55 -3.64
CA ILE A 193 1.79 -6.16 -3.52
C ILE A 193 1.53 -5.73 -2.08
N GLU A 194 0.91 -4.56 -1.92
CA GLU A 194 0.45 -4.07 -0.63
C GLU A 194 -1.06 -3.85 -0.64
N MET A 195 -1.75 -4.25 0.44
CA MET A 195 -3.16 -3.94 0.70
C MET A 195 -3.30 -2.78 1.66
N ASN A 196 -4.37 -1.99 1.57
CA ASN A 196 -4.72 -1.03 2.62
C ASN A 196 -5.26 -1.75 3.89
N CYS A 197 -5.47 -1.02 4.99
CA CYS A 197 -5.95 -1.63 6.25
C CYS A 197 -7.30 -2.33 6.12
N GLY A 198 -8.19 -1.85 5.24
CA GLY A 198 -9.46 -2.52 4.95
C GLY A 198 -9.22 -3.86 4.24
N GLY A 199 -8.33 -3.87 3.24
CA GLY A 199 -8.02 -5.05 2.45
C GLY A 199 -7.35 -6.11 3.30
N ALA A 200 -6.52 -5.70 4.26
CA ALA A 200 -5.85 -6.59 5.17
C ALA A 200 -6.79 -7.32 6.13
N ASN A 201 -7.89 -6.65 6.55
CA ASN A 201 -8.91 -7.18 7.45
C ASN A 201 -10.30 -7.04 6.80
N PRO A 202 -10.61 -7.85 5.77
CA PRO A 202 -11.90 -7.79 5.11
C PRO A 202 -12.99 -8.21 6.10
N ARG A 203 -14.01 -7.37 6.28
CA ARG A 203 -15.19 -7.66 7.11
C ARG A 203 -16.13 -8.64 6.43
#